data_AF-A0A949WJ21-F1
#
_entry.id   AF-A0A949WJ21-F1
#
_cell.length_a   1.000
_cell.length_b   1.000
_cell.length_c   1.000
_cell.angle_alpha   90.00
_cell.angle_beta   90.00
_cell.angle_gamma   90.00
#
_symmetry.space_group_name_H-M   'P 1'
#
loop_
_entity.id
_entity.type
_entity.pdbx_description
1 polymer ?
#
loop_
_entity_poly.entity_id
_entity_poly.type
_entity_poly.pdbx_seq_one_letter_code
_entity_poly.pdbx_strand_id
1 'polypeptide(L)'
;MLVRTLTLYHVERDAKELMLEGRALSAFRRMHAMPVLKAFRIWLDKRIDARTGILPKSALGEAITYASRNYRALTRYTMRGYLNIDNNAAERALKNVVIGRRNWLFAGSDQGGKNAAVIYRLIESAKRCGANPYE
;
A
#
# COMPACT_ATOMS: atom_id res chain seq x y z
N MET A 1 10.65 -0.27 -14.32
CA MET A 1 9.84 -0.11 -13.10
C MET A 1 9.48 -1.46 -12.51
N LEU A 2 8.89 -2.37 -13.29
CA LEU A 2 8.44 -3.72 -12.88
C LEU A 2 9.52 -4.59 -12.19
N VAL A 3 10.75 -4.63 -12.72
CA VAL A 3 11.84 -5.44 -12.14
C VAL A 3 12.16 -5.04 -10.70
N ARG A 4 12.14 -3.73 -10.38
CA ARG A 4 12.44 -3.22 -9.03
C ARG A 4 11.34 -3.59 -8.03
N THR A 5 10.09 -3.60 -8.48
CA THR A 5 8.94 -4.01 -7.66
C THR A 5 9.05 -5.49 -7.31
N LEU A 6 9.39 -6.35 -8.28
CA LEU A 6 9.61 -7.78 -8.05
C LEU A 6 10.70 -8.04 -7.00
N THR A 7 11.82 -7.31 -7.08
CA THR A 7 12.91 -7.43 -6.09
C THR A 7 12.44 -7.14 -4.67
N LEU A 8 11.60 -6.12 -4.47
CA LEU A 8 11.07 -5.81 -3.13
C LEU A 8 10.17 -6.92 -2.59
N TYR A 9 9.37 -7.56 -3.44
CA TYR A 9 8.54 -8.71 -3.04
C TYR A 9 9.36 -9.97 -2.78
N HIS A 10 10.53 -10.14 -3.41
CA HIS A 10 11.45 -11.21 -3.02
C HIS A 10 11.99 -10.98 -1.62
N VAL A 11 12.39 -9.75 -1.26
CA VAL A 11 12.80 -9.42 0.12
C VAL A 11 11.71 -9.76 1.13
N GLU A 12 10.44 -9.46 0.83
CA GLU A 12 9.32 -9.81 1.71
C GLU A 12 9.09 -11.33 1.80
N ARG A 13 9.33 -12.07 0.71
CA ARG A 13 9.26 -13.54 0.70
C ARG A 13 10.36 -14.14 1.58
N ASP A 14 11.60 -13.71 1.39
CA ASP A 14 12.76 -14.18 2.16
C ASP A 14 12.54 -13.90 3.66
N ALA A 15 12.06 -12.71 4.00
CA ALA A 15 11.77 -12.34 5.38
C ALA A 15 10.67 -13.24 6.00
N LYS A 16 9.68 -13.66 5.21
CA LYS A 16 8.62 -14.56 5.64
C LYS A 16 9.13 -15.99 5.84
N GLU A 17 9.99 -16.49 4.95
CA GLU A 17 10.64 -17.80 5.08
C GLU A 17 11.53 -17.87 6.34
N LEU A 18 12.19 -16.76 6.66
CA LEU A 18 12.96 -16.57 7.89
C LEU A 18 12.11 -16.27 9.14
N MET A 19 10.78 -16.23 9.01
CA MET A 19 9.83 -15.92 10.09
C MET A 19 10.16 -14.62 10.86
N LEU A 20 10.64 -13.59 10.14
CA LEU A 20 11.05 -12.35 10.75
C LEU A 20 9.83 -11.48 11.10
N GLU A 21 9.81 -10.95 12.32
CA GLU A 21 8.75 -10.05 12.77
C GLU A 21 9.31 -8.81 13.49
N GLY A 22 8.43 -7.83 13.73
CA GLY A 22 8.73 -6.65 14.56
C GLY A 22 10.02 -5.91 14.18
N ARG A 23 10.96 -5.82 15.13
CA ARG A 23 12.24 -5.12 14.92
C ARG A 23 13.18 -5.87 13.98
N ALA A 24 13.18 -7.21 13.99
CA ALA A 24 14.03 -8.02 13.14
C ALA A 24 13.64 -7.84 11.66
N LEU A 25 12.34 -7.90 11.36
CA LEU A 25 11.81 -7.61 10.02
C LEU A 25 12.16 -6.19 9.55
N SER A 26 12.04 -5.20 10.43
CA SER A 26 12.40 -3.81 10.12
C SER A 26 13.90 -3.66 9.80
N ALA A 27 14.77 -4.35 10.54
CA ALA A 27 16.20 -4.35 10.28
C ALA A 27 16.52 -5.03 8.94
N PHE A 28 15.92 -6.17 8.66
CA PHE A 28 16.07 -6.89 7.40
C PHE A 28 15.63 -6.04 6.20
N ARG A 29 14.45 -5.42 6.26
CA ARG A 29 13.98 -4.46 5.24
C ARG A 29 14.94 -3.28 5.05
N ARG A 30 15.49 -2.72 6.13
CA ARG A 30 16.49 -1.65 6.02
C ARG A 30 17.78 -2.10 5.33
N MET A 31 18.18 -3.35 5.51
CA MET A 31 19.38 -3.90 4.89
C MET A 31 19.17 -4.21 3.41
N HIS A 32 18.04 -4.86 3.07
CA HIS A 32 17.83 -5.42 1.72
C HIS A 32 16.92 -4.57 0.82
N ALA A 33 15.87 -3.95 1.36
CA ALA A 33 14.91 -3.17 0.56
C ALA A 33 15.32 -1.70 0.36
N MET A 34 15.94 -1.07 1.37
CA MET A 34 16.31 0.35 1.28
C MET A 34 17.32 0.68 0.18
N PRO A 35 18.33 -0.16 -0.14
CA PRO A 35 19.20 0.09 -1.30
C PRO A 35 18.42 0.18 -2.61
N VAL A 36 17.45 -0.72 -2.82
CA VAL A 36 16.58 -0.72 -4.00
C VAL A 36 15.69 0.52 -4.05
N LEU A 37 15.12 0.92 -2.91
CA LEU A 37 14.29 2.12 -2.79
C LEU A 37 15.11 3.41 -3.03
N LYS A 38 16.33 3.49 -2.52
CA LYS A 38 17.25 4.62 -2.78
C LYS A 38 17.64 4.70 -4.25
N ALA A 39 17.97 3.57 -4.88
CA ALA A 39 18.24 3.53 -6.32
C ALA A 39 17.01 3.96 -7.15
N PHE A 40 15.81 3.58 -6.70
CA PHE A 40 14.55 4.06 -7.31
C PHE A 40 14.37 5.57 -7.14
N ARG A 41 14.70 6.14 -5.96
CA ARG A 41 14.64 7.59 -5.74
C ARG A 41 15.55 8.35 -6.68
N ILE A 42 16.81 7.93 -6.78
CA ILE A 42 17.79 8.53 -7.70
C ILE A 42 17.28 8.46 -9.14
N TRP A 43 16.67 7.34 -9.53
CA TRP A 43 16.06 7.19 -10.85
C TRP A 43 14.88 8.15 -11.07
N LEU A 44 14.00 8.34 -10.08
CA LEU A 44 12.91 9.31 -10.16
C LEU A 44 13.44 10.74 -10.32
N ASP A 45 14.41 11.12 -9.49
CA ASP A 45 14.97 12.48 -9.51
C ASP A 45 15.63 12.79 -10.85
N LYS A 46 16.37 11.84 -11.44
CA LYS A 46 16.95 11.96 -12.79
C LYS A 46 15.91 12.15 -13.90
N ARG A 47 14.69 11.59 -13.74
CA ARG A 47 13.62 11.68 -14.75
C ARG A 47 12.82 12.97 -14.64
N ILE A 48 12.82 13.60 -13.47
CA ILE A 48 12.16 14.88 -13.20
C ILE A 48 13.04 16.06 -13.66
N ASP A 49 14.36 15.90 -13.71
CA ASP A 49 15.28 16.94 -14.14
C ASP A 49 14.96 17.46 -15.56
N ALA A 50 14.69 18.78 -15.63
CA ALA A 50 14.17 19.49 -16.79
C ALA A 50 15.09 19.47 -18.02
N ARG A 51 16.38 19.15 -17.86
CA ARG A 51 17.35 19.10 -18.98
C ARG A 51 17.32 17.80 -19.79
N THR A 52 16.75 16.72 -19.25
CA THR A 52 16.68 15.40 -19.92
C THR A 52 15.31 14.71 -19.74
N GLY A 53 14.33 15.43 -19.19
CA GLY A 53 13.16 14.86 -18.52
C GLY A 53 11.88 14.79 -19.36
N ILE A 54 10.99 13.92 -18.89
CA ILE A 54 9.67 13.62 -19.45
C ILE A 54 8.75 14.84 -19.29
N LEU A 55 7.91 15.13 -20.29
CA LEU A 55 6.93 16.21 -20.20
C LEU A 55 6.07 16.05 -18.93
N PRO A 56 6.04 17.04 -18.01
CA PRO A 56 5.36 16.89 -16.72
C PRO A 56 3.86 16.55 -16.82
N LYS A 57 3.20 17.00 -17.89
CA LYS A 57 1.77 16.75 -18.17
C LYS A 57 1.50 15.47 -18.97
N SER A 58 2.53 14.72 -19.34
CA SER A 58 2.31 13.39 -19.90
C SER A 58 1.88 12.43 -18.80
N ALA A 59 1.11 11.38 -19.14
CA ALA A 59 0.72 10.35 -18.18
C ALA A 59 1.91 9.75 -17.41
N LEU A 60 3.06 9.61 -18.08
CA LEU A 60 4.30 9.14 -17.45
C LEU A 60 4.90 10.20 -16.51
N GLY A 61 4.88 11.48 -16.89
CA GLY A 61 5.34 12.59 -16.06
C GLY A 61 4.52 12.75 -14.79
N GLU A 62 3.20 12.58 -14.89
CA GLU A 62 2.29 12.57 -13.74
C GLU A 62 2.57 11.39 -12.81
N ALA A 63 2.73 10.18 -13.35
CA ALA A 63 3.05 8.99 -12.56
C ALA A 63 4.39 9.11 -11.82
N ILE A 64 5.42 9.67 -12.46
CA ILE A 64 6.74 9.90 -11.85
C ILE A 64 6.64 10.96 -10.76
N THR A 65 5.97 12.07 -11.03
CA THR A 65 5.72 13.13 -10.05
C THR A 65 4.97 12.58 -8.84
N TYR A 66 3.94 11.79 -9.07
CA TYR A 66 3.16 11.15 -8.02
C TYR A 66 4.02 10.20 -7.17
N ALA A 67 4.80 9.31 -7.79
CA ALA A 67 5.69 8.40 -7.08
C ALA A 67 6.76 9.14 -6.27
N SER A 68 7.32 10.23 -6.83
CA SER A 68 8.32 11.05 -6.15
C SER A 68 7.75 11.79 -4.93
N ARG A 69 6.57 12.40 -5.06
CA ARG A 69 5.86 13.06 -3.95
C ARG A 69 5.49 12.08 -2.83
N ASN A 70 5.14 10.85 -3.20
CA ASN A 70 4.74 9.81 -2.25
C ASN A 70 5.89 8.92 -1.76
N TYR A 71 7.14 9.23 -2.10
CA TYR A 71 8.29 8.39 -1.74
C TYR A 71 8.39 8.12 -0.22
N ARG A 72 8.10 9.11 0.62
CA ARG A 72 8.08 8.94 2.09
C ARG A 72 7.02 7.93 2.56
N ALA A 73 5.88 7.87 1.88
CA ALA A 73 4.87 6.86 2.18
C ALA A 73 5.32 5.48 1.70
N LEU A 74 5.87 5.41 0.48
CA LEU A 74 6.36 4.18 -0.14
C LEU A 74 7.45 3.48 0.68
N THR A 75 8.30 4.23 1.38
CA THR A 75 9.40 3.67 2.19
C THR A 75 9.03 3.41 3.65
N ARG A 76 7.84 3.82 4.10
CA ARG A 76 7.47 3.79 5.53
C ARG A 76 7.45 2.38 6.12
N TYR A 77 7.08 1.38 5.34
CA TYR A 77 7.00 -0.01 5.79
C TYR A 77 8.34 -0.59 6.24
N THR A 78 9.47 -0.02 5.80
CA THR A 78 10.81 -0.44 6.23
C THR A 78 11.14 0.01 7.65
N MET A 79 10.39 0.97 8.20
CA MET A 79 10.63 1.51 9.53
C MET A 79 10.03 0.66 10.65
N ARG A 80 8.95 -0.08 10.37
CA ARG A 80 8.21 -0.86 11.39
C ARG A 80 7.67 -2.17 10.80
N GLY A 81 7.93 -3.29 11.48
CA GLY A 81 7.62 -4.63 10.97
C GLY A 81 6.12 -4.94 10.84
N TYR A 82 5.27 -4.28 11.64
CA TYR A 82 3.81 -4.45 11.53
C TYR A 82 3.20 -3.75 10.32
N LEU A 83 3.97 -2.93 9.59
CA LEU A 83 3.52 -2.29 8.36
C LEU A 83 3.73 -3.24 7.18
N ASN A 84 2.72 -3.34 6.32
CA ASN A 84 2.81 -4.06 5.06
C ASN A 84 3.46 -3.19 3.98
N ILE A 85 4.10 -3.83 3.00
CA ILE A 85 4.66 -3.17 1.81
C ILE A 85 3.59 -2.50 0.95
N ASP A 86 2.36 -3.03 0.97
CA ASP A 86 1.23 -2.58 0.19
C ASP A 86 -0.03 -2.41 1.05
N ASN A 87 -1.07 -1.82 0.45
CA ASN A 87 -2.37 -1.59 1.05
C ASN A 87 -3.40 -2.69 0.68
N ASN A 88 -2.98 -3.83 0.11
CA ASN A 88 -3.89 -4.85 -0.41
C ASN A 88 -4.85 -5.39 0.66
N ALA A 89 -4.43 -5.44 1.92
CA ALA A 89 -5.30 -5.83 3.02
C ALA A 89 -6.44 -4.83 3.26
N ALA A 90 -6.15 -3.53 3.17
CA ALA A 90 -7.14 -2.47 3.30
C ALA A 90 -8.10 -2.44 2.09
N GLU A 91 -7.56 -2.59 0.88
CA GLU A 91 -8.37 -2.66 -0.34
C GLU A 91 -9.31 -3.87 -0.34
N ARG A 92 -8.81 -5.03 0.10
CA ARG A 92 -9.63 -6.23 0.27
C ARG A 92 -10.77 -6.02 1.27
N ALA A 93 -10.53 -5.35 2.39
CA ALA A 93 -11.57 -5.03 3.37
C ALA A 93 -12.63 -4.06 2.79
N LEU A 94 -12.22 -3.11 1.95
CA LEU A 94 -13.12 -2.15 1.33
C LEU A 94 -13.92 -2.73 0.15
N LYS A 95 -13.51 -3.88 -0.40
CA LYS A 95 -14.13 -4.51 -1.57
C LYS A 95 -15.64 -4.67 -1.43
N ASN A 96 -16.10 -5.07 -0.23
CA ASN A 96 -17.54 -5.26 0.03
C ASN A 96 -18.34 -3.96 -0.06
N VAL A 97 -17.76 -2.85 0.41
CA VAL A 97 -18.35 -1.51 0.31
C VAL A 97 -18.40 -1.07 -1.15
N VAL A 98 -17.33 -1.31 -1.91
CA VAL A 98 -17.21 -0.95 -3.32
C VAL A 98 -18.19 -1.73 -4.20
N ILE A 99 -18.48 -2.99 -3.86
CA ILE A 99 -19.52 -3.78 -4.53
C ILE A 99 -20.91 -3.29 -4.10
N GLY A 100 -21.12 -3.09 -2.79
CA GLY A 100 -22.40 -2.66 -2.22
C GLY A 100 -22.89 -1.32 -2.78
N ARG A 101 -22.01 -0.31 -2.90
CA ARG A 101 -22.37 1.01 -3.45
C ARG A 101 -22.97 0.96 -4.86
N ARG A 102 -22.63 -0.05 -5.67
CA ARG A 102 -23.20 -0.23 -7.01
C ARG A 102 -24.64 -0.77 -6.95
N ASN A 103 -24.97 -1.49 -5.88
CA ASN A 103 -26.29 -2.09 -5.65
C ASN A 103 -27.20 -1.20 -4.79
N TRP A 104 -26.66 -0.15 -4.16
CA TRP A 104 -27.37 0.74 -3.24
C TRP A 104 -27.54 2.14 -3.82
N LEU A 105 -28.00 2.24 -5.07
CA LEU A 105 -28.12 3.50 -5.81
C LEU A 105 -29.05 4.53 -5.14
N PHE A 106 -29.90 4.10 -4.20
CA PHE A 106 -30.84 4.95 -3.46
C PHE A 106 -30.46 5.16 -1.98
N ALA A 107 -29.36 4.57 -1.51
CA ALA A 107 -28.84 4.81 -0.16
C ALA A 107 -27.88 6.02 -0.20
N GLY A 108 -28.31 7.17 0.34
CA GLY A 108 -27.58 8.43 0.14
C GLY A 108 -27.54 9.39 1.32
N SER A 109 -27.98 8.98 2.52
CA SER A 109 -27.87 9.86 3.70
C SER A 109 -26.51 9.70 4.39
N ASP A 110 -25.95 10.81 4.86
CA ASP A 110 -24.73 10.80 5.68
C ASP A 110 -24.88 9.90 6.91
N GLN A 111 -26.08 9.87 7.50
CA GLN A 111 -26.40 9.01 8.63
C GLN A 111 -26.35 7.52 8.23
N GLY A 112 -26.88 7.16 7.06
CA GLY A 112 -26.78 5.81 6.51
C GLY A 112 -25.32 5.41 6.27
N GLY A 113 -24.49 6.32 5.75
CA GLY A 113 -23.06 6.10 5.57
C GLY A 113 -22.33 5.84 6.90
N LYS A 114 -22.62 6.63 7.94
CA LYS A 114 -22.06 6.42 9.29
C LYS A 114 -22.47 5.07 9.87
N ASN A 115 -23.75 4.71 9.77
CA ASN A 115 -24.26 3.43 10.28
C ASN A 115 -23.60 2.24 9.55
N ALA A 116 -23.49 2.32 8.21
CA ALA A 116 -22.81 1.30 7.42
C ALA A 116 -21.33 1.16 7.82
N ALA A 117 -20.61 2.27 8.04
CA ALA A 117 -19.22 2.23 8.48
C ALA A 117 -19.04 1.53 9.83
N VAL A 118 -19.98 1.71 10.78
CA VAL A 118 -19.97 1.00 12.07
C VAL A 118 -20.15 -0.51 11.87
N ILE A 119 -21.12 -0.92 11.06
CA ILE A 119 -21.39 -2.35 10.78
C ILE A 119 -20.19 -3.00 10.08
N TYR A 120 -19.66 -2.38 9.03
CA TYR A 120 -18.49 -2.91 8.32
C TYR A 120 -17.25 -3.01 9.22
N ARG A 121 -17.04 -2.03 10.11
CA ARG A 121 -15.97 -2.10 11.09
C ARG A 121 -16.14 -3.31 12.01
N LEU A 122 -17.35 -3.55 12.53
CA LEU A 122 -17.62 -4.69 13.41
C LEU A 122 -17.34 -6.02 12.69
N ILE A 123 -17.83 -6.19 11.47
CA ILE A 123 -17.63 -7.39 10.66
C ILE A 123 -16.14 -7.63 10.39
N GLU A 124 -15.41 -6.59 9.97
CA GLU A 124 -13.97 -6.73 9.67
C GLU A 124 -13.13 -6.94 10.94
N SER A 125 -13.57 -6.41 12.09
CA SER A 125 -12.97 -6.73 13.40
C SER A 125 -13.20 -8.18 13.79
N ALA A 126 -14.41 -8.71 13.64
CA ALA A 126 -14.72 -10.11 13.94
C ALA A 126 -13.86 -11.07 13.10
N LYS A 127 -13.78 -10.84 11.79
CA LYS A 127 -12.91 -11.61 10.88
C LYS A 127 -11.45 -11.57 11.29
N ARG A 128 -10.93 -10.40 11.71
CA ARG A 128 -9.54 -10.26 12.19
C ARG A 128 -9.28 -11.03 13.48
N CYS A 129 -10.29 -11.19 14.33
CA CYS A 129 -10.23 -11.99 15.55
C CYS A 129 -10.47 -13.49 15.32
N GLY A 130 -10.72 -13.92 14.08
CA GLY A 130 -11.03 -15.32 13.76
C GLY A 130 -12.47 -15.73 14.10
N ALA A 131 -13.35 -14.78 14.43
CA ALA A 131 -14.77 -15.04 14.64
C ALA A 131 -15.53 -15.00 13.30
N ASN A 132 -16.49 -15.91 13.11
CA ASN A 132 -17.39 -15.89 11.97
C ASN A 132 -18.48 -14.80 12.21
N PRO A 133 -18.56 -13.73 11.40
CA PRO A 133 -19.56 -12.69 11.59
C PRO A 133 -20.96 -13.07 11.08
N TYR A 134 -21.13 -14.30 10.57
CA TYR A 134 -22.39 -14.80 9.99
C TYR A 134 -23.00 -15.96 10.79
N GLU A 135 -22.33 -16.40 11.85
CA GLU A 135 -22.88 -17.29 12.90
C GLU A 135 -23.43 -16.45 14.04
#